data_AF-A0A8C6ZIJ5-F1
#
_entry.id   AF-A0A8C6ZIJ5-F1
#
_cell.length_a   1.000
_cell.length_b   1.000
_cell.length_c   1.000
_cell.angle_alpha   90.00
_cell.angle_beta   90.00
_cell.angle_gamma   90.00
#
_symmetry.space_group_name_H-M   'P 1'
#
loop_
_entity.id
_entity.type
_entity.pdbx_description
1 polymer ?
#
loop_
_entity_poly.entity_id
_entity_poly.type
_entity_poly.pdbx_seq_one_letter_code
_entity_poly.pdbx_strand_id
1 'polypeptide(L)'
;VLDLAPFCSASCKNVADGARVLYSLYGIVEHSGSMRGGHYAAYVKVRTPSKKILEHISATRNALGVKEAVGAAAGQWVYVSDAHVQVVPEARVLSAQAYLLFYERIV
;
A
#
# COMPACT_ATOMS: atom_id res chain seq x y z
N VAL A 1 9.96 4.74 5.23
CA VAL A 1 10.63 3.45 4.96
C VAL A 1 10.97 2.82 6.30
N LEU A 2 10.75 1.52 6.46
CA LEU A 2 11.04 0.76 7.66
C LEU A 2 12.29 -0.10 7.43
N ASP A 3 13.27 -0.01 8.33
CA ASP A 3 14.41 -0.92 8.35
C ASP A 3 14.19 -1.99 9.42
N LEU A 4 14.05 -3.24 9.00
CA LEU A 4 13.86 -4.37 9.90
C LEU A 4 15.18 -5.00 10.37
N ALA A 5 16.34 -4.60 9.82
CA ALA A 5 17.62 -5.20 10.14
C ALA A 5 17.93 -5.25 11.65
N PRO A 6 17.67 -4.18 12.45
CA PRO A 6 17.94 -4.20 13.89
C PRO A 6 17.09 -5.22 14.68
N PHE A 7 16.03 -5.76 14.09
CA PHE A 7 15.13 -6.73 14.72
C PHE A 7 15.36 -8.17 14.22
N CYS A 8 16.27 -8.37 13.26
CA CYS A 8 16.63 -9.69 12.76
C CYS A 8 17.59 -10.39 13.72
N SER A 9 17.43 -11.71 13.87
CA SER A 9 18.39 -12.53 14.60
C SER A 9 19.71 -12.64 13.83
N ALA A 10 20.84 -12.74 14.53
CA ALA A 10 22.14 -13.04 13.92
C ALA A 10 22.14 -14.38 13.14
N SER A 11 21.19 -15.27 13.46
CA SER A 11 21.01 -16.55 12.77
C SER A 11 20.17 -16.46 11.48
N CYS A 12 19.68 -15.26 11.13
CA CYS A 12 18.89 -15.06 9.91
C CYS A 12 19.74 -15.32 8.67
N LYS A 13 19.50 -16.46 8.01
CA LYS A 13 20.06 -16.76 6.70
C LYS A 13 19.56 -15.68 5.72
N ASN A 14 20.46 -15.10 4.93
CA ASN A 14 20.21 -14.08 3.89
C ASN A 14 20.23 -12.60 4.33
N VAL A 15 20.70 -12.27 5.54
CA VAL A 15 21.03 -10.88 5.91
C VAL A 15 22.52 -10.83 6.20
N ALA A 16 23.31 -10.19 5.34
CA ALA A 16 24.73 -9.99 5.61
C ALA A 16 24.93 -9.06 6.82
N ASP A 17 26.03 -9.21 7.53
CA ASP A 17 26.35 -8.33 8.65
C ASP A 17 26.43 -6.87 8.15
N GLY A 18 25.71 -5.96 8.82
CA GLY A 18 25.54 -4.57 8.40
C GLY A 18 24.58 -4.33 7.21
N ALA A 19 23.86 -5.34 6.71
CA ALA A 19 22.87 -5.16 5.65
C ALA A 19 21.57 -4.53 6.16
N ARG A 20 20.95 -3.68 5.32
CA ARG A 20 19.63 -3.09 5.59
C ARG A 20 18.53 -3.97 5.03
N VAL A 21 17.45 -4.12 5.79
CA VAL A 21 16.28 -4.93 5.40
C VAL A 21 15.10 -3.98 5.26
N LEU A 22 15.05 -3.32 4.10
CA LEU A 22 14.16 -2.18 3.86
C LEU A 22 12.78 -2.60 3.38
N TYR A 23 11.77 -1.96 3.95
CA TYR A 23 10.37 -2.14 3.61
C TYR A 23 9.69 -0.79 3.34
N SER A 24 8.88 -0.74 2.29
CA SER A 24 8.08 0.42 1.91
C SER A 24 6.64 0.25 2.36
N LEU A 25 6.07 1.28 2.99
CA LEU A 25 4.66 1.30 3.37
C LEU A 25 3.82 1.48 2.10
N TYR A 26 2.84 0.59 1.88
CA TYR A 26 1.94 0.69 0.74
C TYR A 26 0.46 0.59 1.10
N GLY A 27 0.13 0.29 2.36
CA GLY A 27 -1.24 0.24 2.84
C GLY A 27 -1.35 0.56 4.33
N ILE A 28 -2.42 1.27 4.70
CA ILE A 28 -2.82 1.51 6.09
C ILE A 28 -4.31 1.19 6.21
N VAL A 29 -4.71 0.55 7.30
CA VAL A 29 -6.11 0.56 7.75
C VAL A 29 -6.18 1.42 9.00
N GLU A 30 -7.05 2.43 8.99
CA GLU A 30 -7.39 3.23 10.17
C GLU A 30 -8.73 2.74 10.75
N HIS A 31 -8.86 2.82 12.07
CA HIS A 31 -10.10 2.56 12.77
C HIS A 31 -10.52 3.81 13.53
N SER A 32 -11.71 4.32 13.23
CA SER A 32 -12.32 5.41 14.00
C SER A 32 -13.46 4.85 14.83
N GLY A 33 -13.35 4.91 16.16
CA GLY A 33 -14.39 4.45 17.06
C GLY A 33 -13.83 3.84 18.34
N SER A 34 -14.67 3.06 19.01
CA SER A 34 -14.33 2.38 20.26
C SER A 34 -14.01 0.90 20.02
N MET A 35 -13.53 0.22 21.06
CA MET A 35 -13.37 -1.24 21.02
C MET A 35 -14.69 -2.02 20.83
N ARG A 36 -15.85 -1.37 21.02
CA ARG A 36 -17.18 -1.98 20.83
C ARG A 36 -17.76 -1.77 19.45
N GLY A 37 -17.15 -0.91 18.64
CA GLY A 37 -17.65 -0.55 17.33
C GLY A 37 -17.05 0.75 16.82
N GLY A 38 -16.98 0.84 15.50
CA GLY A 38 -16.40 1.95 14.78
C GLY A 38 -16.45 1.70 13.28
N HIS A 39 -15.66 2.48 12.55
CA HIS A 39 -15.56 2.42 11.10
C HIS A 39 -14.11 2.16 10.69
N TYR A 40 -13.94 1.35 9.66
CA TYR A 40 -12.63 1.06 9.08
C TYR A 40 -12.52 1.73 7.72
N ALA A 41 -11.41 2.41 7.49
CA ALA A 41 -11.06 2.95 6.19
C ALA A 41 -9.62 2.60 5.84
N ALA A 42 -9.33 2.56 4.54
CA ALA A 42 -8.02 2.18 4.03
C ALA A 42 -7.35 3.33 3.28
N TYR A 43 -6.02 3.41 3.42
CA TYR A 43 -5.16 4.19 2.54
C TYR A 43 -4.32 3.21 1.74
N VAL A 44 -4.32 3.33 0.41
CA VAL A 44 -3.60 2.42 -0.49
C VAL A 44 -2.71 3.24 -1.43
N LYS A 45 -1.44 2.83 -1.56
CA LYS A 45 -0.50 3.44 -2.50
C LYS A 45 -0.68 2.81 -3.88
N VAL A 46 -1.00 3.63 -4.88
CA VAL A 46 -1.16 3.20 -6.26
C VAL A 46 0.18 2.74 -6.80
N ARG A 47 0.21 1.52 -7.33
CA ARG A 47 1.41 0.93 -7.93
C ARG A 47 1.41 1.18 -9.42
N THR A 48 2.60 1.32 -9.99
CA THR A 48 2.75 1.17 -11.44
C THR A 48 2.28 -0.24 -11.81
N PRO A 49 1.33 -0.39 -12.75
CA PRO A 49 0.94 -1.71 -13.23
C PRO A 49 2.18 -2.44 -13.72
N SER A 50 2.34 -3.70 -13.32
CA SER A 50 3.42 -4.53 -13.86
C SER A 50 3.17 -4.76 -15.35
N LYS A 51 4.24 -4.87 -16.16
CA LYS A 51 4.13 -5.18 -17.59
C LYS A 51 3.29 -6.45 -17.85
N LYS A 52 3.42 -7.44 -16.96
CA LYS A 52 2.63 -8.68 -16.97
C LYS A 52 1.12 -8.43 -16.82
N ILE A 53 0.70 -7.56 -15.89
CA ILE A 53 -0.72 -7.21 -15.72
C ILE A 53 -1.23 -6.43 -16.94
N LEU A 54 -0.42 -5.51 -17.47
CA LEU A 54 -0.79 -4.74 -18.66
C LEU A 54 -1.00 -5.64 -19.89
N GLU A 55 -0.16 -6.67 -20.06
CA GLU A 55 -0.30 -7.68 -21.12
C GLU A 55 -1.61 -8.47 -20.97
N HIS A 56 -1.97 -8.95 -19.78
CA HIS A 56 -3.24 -9.64 -19.54
C HIS A 56 -4.48 -8.75 -19.73
N ILE A 57 -4.42 -7.48 -19.30
CA ILE A 57 -5.50 -6.50 -19.51
C ILE A 57 -5.68 -6.21 -21.01
N SER A 58 -4.60 -6.14 -21.78
CA SER A 58 -4.68 -5.92 -23.23
C SER A 58 -5.36 -7.08 -23.97
N ALA A 59 -5.22 -8.32 -23.47
CA ALA A 59 -5.86 -9.51 -24.03
C ALA A 59 -7.36 -9.64 -23.69
N THR A 60 -7.84 -8.95 -22.64
CA THR A 60 -9.21 -9.10 -22.11
C THR A 60 -10.12 -7.92 -22.51
N ARG A 61 -9.88 -7.34 -23.69
CA ARG A 61 -10.46 -6.06 -24.15
C ARG A 61 -11.96 -6.06 -24.50
N ASN A 62 -12.78 -6.90 -23.88
CA ASN A 62 -14.25 -6.89 -24.03
C ASN A 62 -14.99 -6.80 -22.67
N ALA A 63 -14.61 -5.88 -21.79
CA ALA A 63 -15.48 -5.46 -20.70
C ALA A 63 -15.31 -3.94 -20.47
N LEU A 64 -16.39 -3.20 -20.72
CA LEU A 64 -16.53 -1.80 -20.36
C LEU A 64 -16.27 -1.63 -18.86
N GLY A 65 -15.26 -0.84 -18.49
CA GLY A 65 -15.00 -0.50 -17.08
C GLY A 65 -13.63 0.11 -16.79
N VAL A 66 -12.63 -0.05 -17.68
CA VAL A 66 -11.26 0.45 -17.44
C VAL A 66 -11.01 1.85 -18.06
N LYS A 67 -12.05 2.68 -18.20
CA LYS A 67 -11.90 4.06 -18.73
C LYS A 67 -11.68 5.13 -17.65
N GLU A 68 -11.73 4.79 -16.35
CA GLU A 68 -11.52 5.75 -15.25
C GLU A 68 -10.23 5.51 -14.44
N ALA A 69 -9.32 4.66 -14.89
CA ALA A 69 -8.02 4.46 -14.25
C ALA A 69 -6.94 5.50 -14.69
N VAL A 70 -7.36 6.68 -15.18
CA VAL A 70 -6.47 7.73 -15.70
C VAL A 70 -6.15 8.81 -14.65
N GLY A 71 -6.83 8.80 -13.49
CA GLY A 71 -6.67 9.86 -12.48
C GLY A 71 -5.52 9.69 -11.48
N ALA A 72 -5.04 8.47 -11.25
CA ALA A 72 -4.05 8.20 -10.21
C ALA A 72 -2.75 7.64 -10.79
N ALA A 73 -1.72 8.48 -10.85
CA ALA A 73 -0.34 8.12 -11.15
C ALA A 73 0.26 7.20 -10.08
N ALA A 74 1.22 6.39 -10.50
CA ALA A 74 2.00 5.56 -9.61
C ALA A 74 2.61 6.38 -8.47
N GLY A 75 2.56 5.84 -7.26
CA GLY A 75 3.04 6.51 -6.05
C GLY A 75 2.02 7.41 -5.36
N GLN A 76 0.88 7.73 -5.99
CA GLN A 76 -0.20 8.47 -5.31
C GLN A 76 -0.90 7.60 -4.28
N TRP A 77 -1.46 8.25 -3.26
CA TRP A 77 -2.24 7.60 -2.22
C TRP A 77 -3.72 7.81 -2.44
N VAL A 78 -4.50 6.77 -2.17
CA VAL A 78 -5.96 6.78 -2.28
C VAL A 78 -6.55 6.38 -0.94
N TYR A 79 -7.44 7.21 -0.42
CA TYR A 79 -8.33 6.91 0.70
C TYR A 79 -9.57 6.19 0.20
N VAL A 80 -9.95 5.11 0.88
CA VAL A 80 -11.09 4.26 0.55
C VAL A 80 -11.91 4.02 1.81
N SER A 81 -13.15 4.47 1.79
CA SER A 81 -14.13 4.30 2.87
C SER A 81 -15.45 3.89 2.24
N ASP A 82 -15.76 2.59 2.29
CA ASP A 82 -16.89 1.97 1.59
C ASP A 82 -16.96 2.36 0.10
N ALA A 83 -18.01 3.07 -0.32
CA ALA A 83 -18.19 3.56 -1.67
C ALA A 83 -17.44 4.87 -1.96
N HIS A 84 -16.85 5.52 -0.95
CA HIS A 84 -16.13 6.77 -1.09
C HIS A 84 -14.63 6.53 -1.33
N VAL A 85 -14.16 6.93 -2.51
CA VAL A 85 -12.76 6.78 -2.94
C VAL A 85 -12.22 8.15 -3.32
N GLN A 86 -11.06 8.52 -2.75
CA GLN A 86 -10.46 9.84 -2.99
C GLN A 86 -8.94 9.78 -3.00
N VAL A 87 -8.30 10.45 -3.97
CA VAL A 87 -6.85 10.69 -3.92
C VAL A 87 -6.54 11.64 -2.75
N VAL A 88 -5.47 11.34 -2.01
CA VAL A 88 -5.03 12.10 -0.83
C VAL A 88 -3.52 12.33 -0.83
N PRO A 89 -3.03 13.43 -0.25
CA PRO A 89 -1.59 13.65 -0.10
C PRO A 89 -0.99 12.66 0.91
N GLU A 90 0.28 12.30 0.72
CA GLU A 90 1.01 11.39 1.62
C GLU A 90 1.04 11.91 3.08
N ALA A 91 1.07 13.23 3.28
CA ALA A 91 1.00 13.82 4.62
C ALA A 91 -0.25 13.38 5.41
N ARG A 92 -1.41 13.26 4.73
CA ARG A 92 -2.65 12.78 5.38
C ARG A 92 -2.50 11.32 5.78
N VAL A 93 -1.93 10.50 4.90
CA VAL A 93 -1.69 9.07 5.15
C VAL A 93 -0.77 8.87 6.36
N LEU A 94 0.32 9.64 6.44
CA LEU A 94 1.27 9.56 7.56
C LEU A 94 0.69 10.10 8.88
N SER A 95 -0.35 10.93 8.83
CA SER A 95 -1.07 11.40 10.01
C SER A 95 -2.19 10.47 10.50
N ALA A 96 -2.49 9.39 9.76
CA ALA A 96 -3.56 8.48 10.11
C ALA A 96 -3.26 7.73 11.42
N GLN A 97 -4.30 7.51 12.24
CA GLN A 97 -4.20 6.64 13.41
C GLN A 97 -4.23 5.17 12.95
N ALA A 98 -3.07 4.68 12.53
CA ALA A 98 -2.93 3.36 11.94
C ALA A 98 -3.33 2.24 12.92
N TYR A 99 -4.23 1.37 12.46
CA TYR A 99 -4.60 0.13 13.14
C TYR A 99 -3.85 -1.07 12.54
N LEU A 100 -3.81 -1.17 11.21
CA LEU A 100 -2.99 -2.16 10.49
C LEU A 100 -2.08 -1.45 9.49
N LEU A 101 -0.85 -1.97 9.33
CA LEU A 101 0.15 -1.45 8.40
C LEU A 101 0.59 -2.56 7.46
N PHE A 102 0.61 -2.26 6.17
CA PHE A 102 1.04 -3.18 5.11
C PHE A 102 2.33 -2.67 4.48
N TYR A 103 3.38 -3.47 4.62
CA TYR A 103 4.73 -3.17 4.15
C TYR A 103 5.18 -4.20 3.13
N GLU A 104 5.88 -3.75 2.09
CA GLU A 104 6.50 -4.63 1.08
C GLU A 104 8.02 -4.47 1.09
N ARG A 105 8.74 -5.56 0.82
CA ARG A 105 10.20 -5.55 0.78
C ARG A 105 10.69 -4.74 -0.41
N ILE A 106 11.60 -3.82 -0.17
CA ILE A 106 12.36 -3.13 -1.22
C ILE A 106 13.52 -4.06 -1.60
N VAL A 107 13.56 -4.49 -2.86
CA VAL A 107 14.60 -5.36 -3.43
C VAL A 107 15.50 -4.56 -4.34
#